data_AF-A0A2V0NJW1-F1
#
_entry.id   AF-A0A2V0NJW1-F1
#
_cell.length_a   1.000
_cell.length_b   1.000
_cell.length_c   1.000
_cell.angle_alpha   90.00
_cell.angle_beta   90.00
_cell.angle_gamma   90.00
#
_symmetry.space_group_name_H-M   'P 1'
#
loop_
_entity.id
_entity.type
_entity.pdbx_description
1 polymer ?
#
loop_
_entity_poly.entity_id
_entity_poly.type
_entity_poly.pdbx_seq_one_letter_code
_entity_poly.pdbx_strand_id
1 'polypeptide(L)'
;MRSCRTGFTRAAAAAAALALLLAAAALPAARANVDARDDNADQVADLLDFDSEGFWEIPDMQQALRAAWLNSTDGASGVHAASLDAASGSCGKAAAADAGCPALIGPRGSWWTGNADRRNAFLMSVLARDNYPMLHNLGADGDETTDKRALWQCLLRTKWLALGADAVEFYDSTLNNVVVIKAGSSVFVNMRGTWTKAHRDSNMEWRLGPRRRIWGVAVRYHTGWGKTAEDAYAAVKRIIAGFNLPQDECKLWLSGHSRGGGAALLTAAFADGRDGAAAPCKVAGVWTFGSVKPFDAAFAKIYNVKLGAKTWNWWNQIDVVPTLPPAIAGYGTQIPRLRLGANYTCPTAQTTSTCIKIGTRSLCPKRSNGALNHHDYEYTSGLAFCADSALGLTDGCVDALAPPYNPPSARDMRQARKAQKAAERTARAAAEAAEAEDAAAEKAAAKAKAAEREKGRDKVKAAAAALQELAARDAAAAAQGAGPFGATA
;
A
#
# COMPACT_ATOMS: atom_id res chain seq x y z
N MET A 1 35.81 -70.64 14.87
CA MET A 1 35.29 -69.27 14.72
C MET A 1 35.71 -68.70 13.36
N ARG A 2 34.90 -68.92 12.31
CA ARG A 2 34.90 -68.21 11.01
C ARG A 2 33.79 -68.85 10.18
N SER A 3 32.56 -68.32 10.29
CA SER A 3 31.49 -68.35 9.30
C SER A 3 30.18 -67.96 10.00
N CYS A 4 29.90 -66.66 10.06
CA CYS A 4 28.58 -66.08 10.37
C CYS A 4 28.67 -64.55 10.25
N ARG A 5 28.85 -63.99 9.05
CA ARG A 5 28.82 -62.53 8.85
C ARG A 5 28.27 -62.03 7.51
N THR A 6 27.65 -62.87 6.69
CA THR A 6 27.15 -62.47 5.35
C THR A 6 25.62 -62.31 5.26
N GLY A 7 24.86 -62.61 6.33
CA GLY A 7 23.39 -62.54 6.31
C GLY A 7 22.77 -61.15 6.58
N PHE A 8 23.47 -60.28 7.32
CA PHE A 8 22.86 -59.04 7.83
C PHE A 8 22.84 -57.88 6.83
N THR A 9 23.72 -57.88 5.82
CA THR A 9 23.84 -56.75 4.87
C THR A 9 22.76 -56.75 3.78
N ARG A 10 22.19 -57.92 3.44
CA ARG A 10 21.16 -58.02 2.39
C ARG A 10 19.77 -57.57 2.86
N ALA A 11 19.42 -57.85 4.12
CA ALA A 11 18.13 -57.43 4.68
C ALA A 11 18.06 -55.89 4.87
N ALA A 12 19.16 -55.27 5.31
CA ALA A 12 19.24 -53.82 5.45
C ALA A 12 19.19 -53.09 4.09
N ALA A 13 19.85 -53.64 3.06
CA ALA A 13 19.80 -53.10 1.70
C ALA A 13 18.40 -53.22 1.08
N ALA A 14 17.69 -54.33 1.31
CA ALA A 14 16.32 -54.51 0.82
C ALA A 14 15.32 -53.56 1.51
N ALA A 15 15.47 -53.33 2.82
CA ALA A 15 14.64 -52.39 3.56
C ALA A 15 14.88 -50.93 3.12
N ALA A 16 16.14 -50.55 2.86
CA ALA A 16 16.47 -49.23 2.34
C ALA A 16 15.94 -49.00 0.92
N ALA A 17 16.02 -50.02 0.05
CA ALA A 17 15.46 -49.96 -1.31
C ALA A 17 13.92 -49.86 -1.30
N LEU A 18 13.26 -50.58 -0.41
CA LEU A 18 11.79 -50.51 -0.24
C LEU A 18 11.35 -49.15 0.31
N ALA A 19 12.11 -48.57 1.26
CA ALA A 19 11.85 -47.23 1.77
C ALA A 19 12.02 -46.15 0.69
N LEU A 20 13.02 -46.28 -0.19
CA LEU A 20 13.21 -45.38 -1.34
C LEU A 20 12.09 -45.53 -2.39
N LEU A 21 11.63 -46.76 -2.65
CA LEU A 21 10.51 -47.01 -3.56
C LEU A 21 9.18 -46.47 -3.02
N LEU A 22 8.93 -46.60 -1.71
CA LEU A 22 7.75 -46.03 -1.07
C LEU A 22 7.79 -44.50 -1.03
N ALA A 23 8.97 -43.90 -0.83
CA ALA A 23 9.15 -42.46 -0.92
C ALA A 23 8.93 -41.94 -2.36
N ALA A 24 9.44 -42.67 -3.36
CA ALA A 24 9.23 -42.32 -4.78
C ALA A 24 7.77 -42.45 -5.23
N ALA A 25 7.01 -43.41 -4.67
CA ALA A 25 5.59 -43.59 -4.95
C ALA A 25 4.68 -42.55 -4.26
N ALA A 26 5.14 -41.89 -3.19
CA ALA A 26 4.40 -40.85 -2.47
C ALA A 26 4.54 -39.44 -3.08
N LEU A 27 5.59 -39.20 -3.88
CA LEU A 27 5.85 -37.90 -4.52
C LEU A 27 4.74 -37.45 -5.51
N PRO A 28 4.17 -38.32 -6.38
CA PRO A 28 3.14 -37.91 -7.33
C PRO A 28 1.83 -37.47 -6.66
N ALA A 29 1.45 -38.13 -5.56
CA ALA A 29 0.24 -37.79 -4.80
C ALA A 29 0.39 -36.49 -4.00
N ALA A 30 1.60 -36.19 -3.53
CA ALA A 30 1.91 -34.90 -2.90
C ALA A 30 1.95 -33.75 -3.92
N ARG A 31 2.47 -34.00 -5.14
CA ARG A 31 2.49 -33.02 -6.24
C ARG A 31 1.08 -32.68 -6.72
N ALA A 32 0.24 -33.68 -6.97
CA ALA A 32 -1.15 -33.47 -7.38
C ALA A 32 -1.99 -32.67 -6.35
N ASN A 33 -1.64 -32.73 -5.05
CA ASN A 33 -2.33 -32.01 -3.98
C ASN A 33 -1.76 -30.58 -3.77
N VAL A 34 -0.57 -30.28 -4.29
CA VAL A 34 0.00 -28.93 -4.38
C VAL A 34 -0.51 -28.25 -5.65
N ASP A 35 -0.49 -28.94 -6.79
CA ASP A 35 -0.97 -28.41 -8.07
C ASP A 35 -2.48 -28.07 -8.01
N ALA A 36 -3.32 -28.93 -7.42
CA ALA A 36 -4.75 -28.64 -7.22
C ALA A 36 -5.03 -27.52 -6.19
N ARG A 37 -4.06 -27.17 -5.34
CA ARG A 37 -4.16 -26.02 -4.41
C ARG A 37 -3.72 -24.73 -5.08
N ASP A 38 -2.75 -24.79 -5.97
CA ASP A 38 -2.28 -23.64 -6.75
C ASP A 38 -3.32 -23.28 -7.83
N ASP A 39 -3.97 -24.24 -8.48
CA ASP A 39 -5.08 -23.98 -9.43
C ASP A 39 -6.27 -23.26 -8.77
N ASN A 40 -6.56 -23.59 -7.50
CA ASN A 40 -7.61 -22.91 -6.72
C ASN A 40 -7.18 -21.53 -6.22
N ALA A 41 -5.88 -21.32 -5.99
CA ALA A 41 -5.33 -20.03 -5.65
C ALA A 41 -5.33 -19.09 -6.86
N ASP A 42 -5.06 -19.60 -8.06
CA ASP A 42 -5.07 -18.86 -9.31
C ASP A 42 -6.51 -18.52 -9.76
N GLN A 43 -7.47 -19.43 -9.62
CA GLN A 43 -8.89 -19.11 -9.89
C GLN A 43 -9.48 -18.10 -8.91
N VAL A 44 -9.00 -18.09 -7.65
CA VAL A 44 -9.39 -17.08 -6.65
C VAL A 44 -8.62 -15.78 -6.85
N ALA A 45 -7.38 -15.83 -7.36
CA ALA A 45 -6.62 -14.66 -7.78
C ALA A 45 -7.28 -13.97 -8.98
N ASP A 46 -7.71 -14.69 -10.01
CA ASP A 46 -8.48 -14.14 -11.14
C ASP A 46 -9.83 -13.55 -10.71
N LEU A 47 -10.48 -14.12 -9.69
CA LEU A 47 -11.69 -13.57 -9.08
C LEU A 47 -11.43 -12.36 -8.15
N LEU A 48 -10.16 -12.03 -7.85
CA LEU A 48 -9.76 -10.98 -6.92
C LEU A 48 -8.75 -9.97 -7.50
N ASP A 49 -8.28 -10.16 -8.74
CA ASP A 49 -7.46 -9.21 -9.50
C ASP A 49 -8.29 -8.00 -10.02
N PHE A 50 -9.44 -7.73 -9.39
CA PHE A 50 -10.34 -6.63 -9.74
C PHE A 50 -9.84 -5.24 -9.30
N ASP A 51 -8.78 -5.18 -8.50
CA ASP A 51 -8.13 -3.92 -8.09
C ASP A 51 -7.09 -3.40 -9.11
N SER A 52 -6.73 -4.17 -10.16
CA SER A 52 -5.62 -3.85 -11.08
C SER A 52 -6.01 -3.22 -12.43
N GLU A 53 -7.30 -3.18 -12.80
CA GLU A 53 -7.72 -2.69 -14.12
C GLU A 53 -8.14 -1.20 -14.13
N GLY A 54 -7.14 -0.30 -14.06
CA GLY A 54 -7.17 1.01 -14.75
C GLY A 54 -8.24 2.04 -14.35
N PHE A 55 -8.74 2.03 -13.11
CA PHE A 55 -9.78 2.96 -12.66
C PHE A 55 -9.25 4.28 -12.06
N TRP A 56 -7.94 4.39 -11.80
CA TRP A 56 -7.41 5.40 -10.87
C TRP A 56 -6.54 6.51 -11.49
N GLU A 57 -6.15 6.44 -12.76
CA GLU A 57 -5.14 7.33 -13.35
C GLU A 57 -5.75 8.34 -14.33
N ILE A 58 -5.83 9.62 -13.93
CA ILE A 58 -6.40 10.72 -14.74
C ILE A 58 -5.60 12.03 -14.57
N PRO A 59 -4.87 12.50 -15.60
CA PRO A 59 -4.10 13.76 -15.54
C PRO A 59 -4.92 15.07 -15.66
N ASP A 60 -5.98 15.16 -16.47
CA ASP A 60 -6.65 16.46 -16.76
C ASP A 60 -7.48 17.03 -15.59
N MET A 61 -7.77 16.21 -14.58
CA MET A 61 -8.40 16.65 -13.33
C MET A 61 -7.47 17.58 -12.51
N GLN A 62 -6.15 17.52 -12.76
CA GLN A 62 -5.13 18.35 -12.13
C GLN A 62 -5.26 19.83 -12.51
N GLN A 63 -5.73 20.16 -13.71
CA GLN A 63 -5.83 21.56 -14.17
C GLN A 63 -7.12 22.22 -13.70
N ALA A 64 -8.24 21.49 -13.67
CA ALA A 64 -9.53 21.99 -13.24
C ALA A 64 -9.63 22.23 -11.72
N LEU A 65 -9.11 21.32 -10.89
CA LEU A 65 -9.08 21.48 -9.43
C LEU A 65 -8.06 22.53 -8.98
N ARG A 66 -6.92 22.63 -9.66
CA ARG A 66 -5.94 23.71 -9.43
C ARG A 66 -6.52 25.07 -9.83
N ALA A 67 -7.29 25.15 -10.92
CA ALA A 67 -8.01 26.36 -11.29
C ALA A 67 -9.13 26.71 -10.29
N ALA A 68 -9.89 25.73 -9.79
CA ALA A 68 -10.92 25.96 -8.78
C ALA A 68 -10.33 26.42 -7.43
N TRP A 69 -9.19 25.85 -7.01
CA TRP A 69 -8.48 26.25 -5.79
C TRP A 69 -7.79 27.63 -5.92
N LEU A 70 -7.13 27.89 -7.05
CA LEU A 70 -6.56 29.21 -7.35
C LEU A 70 -7.64 30.29 -7.49
N ASN A 71 -8.86 29.92 -7.91
CA ASN A 71 -10.00 30.84 -8.01
C ASN A 71 -10.81 30.99 -6.71
N SER A 72 -10.64 30.12 -5.72
CA SER A 72 -11.31 30.24 -4.41
C SER A 72 -10.51 31.07 -3.40
N THR A 73 -9.27 31.43 -3.72
CA THR A 73 -8.50 32.44 -2.99
C THR A 73 -8.73 33.79 -3.67
N ASP A 74 -9.52 34.65 -3.04
CA ASP A 74 -9.75 36.02 -3.50
C ASP A 74 -8.43 36.72 -3.87
N GLY A 75 -8.44 37.38 -5.03
CA GLY A 75 -7.26 37.80 -5.76
C GLY A 75 -6.30 38.69 -4.97
N ALA A 76 -5.08 38.19 -4.72
CA ALA A 76 -3.83 38.92 -4.86
C ALA A 76 -2.65 37.97 -4.66
N SER A 77 -1.65 38.07 -5.54
CA SER A 77 -0.36 37.36 -5.56
C SER A 77 -0.39 35.90 -6.05
N GLY A 78 0.16 35.69 -7.26
CA GLY A 78 0.45 34.37 -7.81
C GLY A 78 1.52 33.67 -6.98
N VAL A 79 1.10 32.64 -6.25
CA VAL A 79 2.00 31.74 -5.54
C VAL A 79 2.35 30.59 -6.50
N HIS A 80 3.55 30.63 -7.06
CA HIS A 80 4.13 29.48 -7.74
C HIS A 80 4.28 28.32 -6.75
N ALA A 81 4.06 27.09 -7.22
CA ALA A 81 4.23 25.85 -6.43
C ALA A 81 5.64 25.64 -5.84
N ALA A 82 6.59 26.55 -6.13
CA ALA A 82 7.94 26.57 -5.57
C ALA A 82 8.05 27.22 -4.17
N SER A 83 6.97 27.72 -3.57
CA SER A 83 7.01 28.29 -2.20
C SER A 83 6.06 27.63 -1.20
N LEU A 84 5.74 26.35 -1.38
CA LEU A 84 5.25 25.52 -0.26
C LEU A 84 6.42 25.24 0.69
N ASP A 85 6.93 26.29 1.32
CA ASP A 85 7.82 26.13 2.45
C ASP A 85 6.96 25.57 3.58
N ALA A 86 7.13 24.29 3.91
CA ALA A 86 6.44 23.66 5.04
C ALA A 86 6.67 24.44 6.36
N ALA A 87 7.70 25.30 6.42
CA ALA A 87 7.95 26.24 7.50
C ALA A 87 7.03 27.48 7.50
N SER A 88 6.44 27.87 6.36
CA SER A 88 5.59 29.08 6.24
C SER A 88 4.17 28.93 6.81
N GLY A 89 3.79 27.73 7.27
CA GLY A 89 2.60 27.53 8.10
C GLY A 89 1.24 27.71 7.45
N SER A 90 1.12 27.95 6.13
CA SER A 90 -0.18 28.14 5.48
C SER A 90 -0.38 27.26 4.24
N CYS A 91 -0.68 25.99 4.45
CA CYS A 91 -1.11 25.08 3.38
C CYS A 91 -2.58 25.25 2.99
N GLY A 92 -3.07 26.50 3.00
CA GLY A 92 -4.48 26.85 2.87
C GLY A 92 -5.22 26.93 4.21
N LYS A 93 -6.35 27.64 4.24
CA LYS A 93 -7.26 27.68 5.39
C LYS A 93 -8.02 26.36 5.51
N ALA A 94 -8.26 25.91 6.74
CA ALA A 94 -9.05 24.70 6.99
C ALA A 94 -10.53 24.98 6.69
N ALA A 95 -11.06 24.38 5.61
CA ALA A 95 -12.48 24.47 5.26
C ALA A 95 -13.41 24.08 6.44
N ALA A 96 -12.97 23.18 7.33
CA ALA A 96 -13.72 22.78 8.52
C ALA A 96 -13.84 23.91 9.56
N ALA A 97 -12.81 24.73 9.74
CA ALA A 97 -12.87 25.89 10.63
C ALA A 97 -13.85 26.95 10.07
N ASP A 98 -13.77 27.20 8.77
CA ASP A 98 -14.62 28.18 8.09
C ASP A 98 -16.09 27.71 8.05
N ALA A 99 -16.34 26.41 8.03
CA ALA A 99 -17.68 25.81 8.13
C ALA A 99 -18.28 25.82 9.55
N GLY A 100 -17.57 26.38 10.53
CA GLY A 100 -18.03 26.44 11.92
C GLY A 100 -18.08 25.09 12.63
N CYS A 101 -17.26 24.12 12.20
CA CYS A 101 -17.13 22.87 12.96
C CYS A 101 -16.62 23.20 14.38
N PRO A 102 -17.30 22.73 15.44
CA PRO A 102 -16.78 22.90 16.79
C PRO A 102 -15.45 22.16 16.94
N ALA A 103 -14.69 22.41 18.01
CA ALA A 103 -13.52 21.61 18.34
C ALA A 103 -13.95 20.17 18.66
N LEU A 104 -13.96 19.36 17.62
CA LEU A 104 -14.35 17.98 17.61
C LEU A 104 -13.20 17.07 18.04
N ILE A 105 -12.14 17.39 18.77
CA ILE A 105 -11.25 16.33 19.32
C ILE A 105 -10.54 16.76 20.60
N GLY A 106 -10.63 18.04 20.95
CA GLY A 106 -9.94 18.59 22.11
C GLY A 106 -10.48 18.15 23.48
N PRO A 107 -9.77 18.48 24.56
CA PRO A 107 -10.08 18.06 25.94
C PRO A 107 -11.43 18.53 26.48
N ARG A 108 -12.06 19.53 25.84
CA ARG A 108 -13.42 20.00 26.16
C ARG A 108 -14.52 19.33 25.34
N GLY A 109 -14.17 18.63 24.27
CA GLY A 109 -15.12 17.83 23.49
C GLY A 109 -15.48 16.59 24.29
N SER A 110 -16.77 16.44 24.65
CA SER A 110 -17.29 15.25 25.31
C SER A 110 -17.35 14.08 24.32
N TRP A 111 -16.18 13.55 23.96
CA TRP A 111 -16.01 12.59 22.87
C TRP A 111 -16.73 11.25 23.08
N TRP A 112 -17.34 10.99 24.23
CA TRP A 112 -17.80 9.64 24.59
C TRP A 112 -19.07 9.59 25.44
N THR A 113 -19.80 10.70 25.62
CA THR A 113 -21.00 10.73 26.48
C THR A 113 -22.28 10.83 25.65
N GLY A 114 -23.14 9.80 25.70
CA GLY A 114 -24.51 9.76 25.12
C GLY A 114 -24.55 9.77 23.58
N ASN A 115 -25.25 8.82 22.92
CA ASN A 115 -25.34 8.65 21.45
C ASN A 115 -24.02 8.81 20.64
N ALA A 116 -22.86 8.86 21.31
CA ALA A 116 -21.58 9.28 20.78
C ALA A 116 -21.00 8.28 19.79
N ASP A 117 -21.39 7.01 19.90
CA ASP A 117 -20.94 5.93 19.02
C ASP A 117 -21.18 6.25 17.54
N ARG A 118 -22.29 6.94 17.19
CA ARG A 118 -22.60 7.31 15.80
C ARG A 118 -21.68 8.43 15.30
N ARG A 119 -21.51 9.48 16.12
CA ARG A 119 -20.59 10.58 15.82
C ARG A 119 -19.15 10.06 15.70
N ASN A 120 -18.76 9.18 16.60
CA ASN A 120 -17.42 8.60 16.63
C ASN A 120 -17.21 7.65 15.45
N ALA A 121 -18.22 6.87 15.06
CA ALA A 121 -18.19 6.09 13.82
C ALA A 121 -17.92 6.98 12.62
N PHE A 122 -18.67 8.08 12.47
CA PHE A 122 -18.51 9.02 11.37
C PHE A 122 -17.12 9.67 11.37
N LEU A 123 -16.64 10.16 12.51
CA LEU A 123 -15.32 10.81 12.56
C LEU A 123 -14.19 9.82 12.34
N MET A 124 -14.31 8.58 12.82
CA MET A 124 -13.34 7.53 12.55
C MET A 124 -13.38 7.07 11.10
N SER A 125 -14.55 7.12 10.42
CA SER A 125 -14.64 6.88 8.98
C SER A 125 -14.06 8.03 8.16
N VAL A 126 -14.30 9.29 8.57
CA VAL A 126 -13.66 10.47 7.97
C VAL A 126 -12.14 10.36 8.09
N LEU A 127 -11.62 9.98 9.25
CA LEU A 127 -10.19 9.72 9.43
C LEU A 127 -9.69 8.57 8.55
N ALA A 128 -10.46 7.49 8.46
CA ALA A 128 -10.13 6.37 7.57
C ALA A 128 -10.04 6.80 6.11
N ARG A 129 -10.97 7.64 5.66
CA ARG A 129 -11.05 8.20 4.32
C ARG A 129 -9.97 9.24 4.04
N ASP A 130 -9.72 10.16 4.97
CA ASP A 130 -8.70 11.21 4.80
C ASP A 130 -7.29 10.62 4.66
N ASN A 131 -7.08 9.41 5.20
CA ASN A 131 -5.85 8.65 5.02
C ASN A 131 -5.69 8.03 3.62
N TYR A 132 -6.71 8.14 2.78
CA TYR A 132 -6.57 8.02 1.34
C TYR A 132 -6.40 9.43 0.80
N PRO A 133 -5.28 9.75 0.14
CA PRO A 133 -5.15 11.04 -0.53
C PRO A 133 -6.23 11.15 -1.62
N MET A 134 -7.31 11.89 -1.33
CA MET A 134 -8.47 12.04 -2.23
C MET A 134 -8.22 13.04 -3.36
N LEU A 135 -7.33 14.02 -3.16
CA LEU A 135 -6.93 14.91 -4.23
C LEU A 135 -5.78 14.27 -4.97
N HIS A 136 -6.16 13.62 -6.08
CA HIS A 136 -5.29 12.86 -6.94
C HIS A 136 -4.87 11.56 -6.29
N ASN A 137 -4.73 10.56 -7.13
CA ASN A 137 -4.07 9.31 -6.89
C ASN A 137 -2.60 9.57 -6.47
N LEU A 138 -2.32 10.17 -5.30
CA LEU A 138 -0.99 10.55 -4.81
C LEU A 138 -0.20 9.30 -4.41
N GLY A 139 0.03 8.39 -5.37
CA GLY A 139 0.78 7.15 -5.18
C GLY A 139 0.14 5.83 -5.59
N ALA A 140 -0.74 5.77 -6.58
CA ALA A 140 -0.66 4.57 -7.42
C ALA A 140 0.81 4.44 -7.87
N ASP A 141 1.37 3.23 -7.74
CA ASP A 141 2.80 2.95 -7.81
C ASP A 141 3.49 3.81 -8.90
N GLY A 142 4.28 4.81 -8.49
CA GLY A 142 5.09 5.65 -9.40
C GLY A 142 4.71 7.13 -9.51
N ASP A 143 3.58 7.57 -8.98
CA ASP A 143 3.08 8.95 -9.20
C ASP A 143 3.08 9.86 -7.95
N GLU A 144 3.61 9.36 -6.83
CA GLU A 144 3.78 10.11 -5.58
C GLU A 144 5.11 10.86 -5.58
N THR A 145 5.10 12.12 -6.00
CA THR A 145 6.25 13.00 -5.77
C THR A 145 6.31 13.40 -4.30
N THR A 146 7.51 13.71 -3.80
CA THR A 146 7.70 14.26 -2.45
C THR A 146 6.79 15.45 -2.18
N ASP A 147 6.57 16.31 -3.18
CA ASP A 147 5.73 17.51 -3.07
C ASP A 147 4.25 17.18 -2.90
N LYS A 148 3.75 16.21 -3.67
CA LYS A 148 2.38 15.69 -3.59
C LYS A 148 2.08 15.16 -2.18
N ARG A 149 2.99 14.36 -1.63
CA ARG A 149 2.91 13.84 -0.26
C ARG A 149 2.95 14.95 0.78
N ALA A 150 3.89 15.89 0.65
CA ALA A 150 4.02 17.02 1.56
C ALA A 150 2.75 17.88 1.59
N LEU A 151 2.14 18.14 0.43
CA LEU A 151 0.88 18.86 0.32
C LEU A 151 -0.27 18.12 1.03
N TRP A 152 -0.44 16.82 0.80
CA TRP A 152 -1.47 16.03 1.50
C TRP A 152 -1.27 16.03 3.01
N GLN A 153 -0.04 15.76 3.49
CA GLN A 153 0.26 15.80 4.92
C GLN A 153 -0.06 17.16 5.52
N CYS A 154 0.24 18.22 4.79
CA CYS A 154 -0.03 19.57 5.27
C CYS A 154 -1.53 19.87 5.33
N LEU A 155 -2.30 19.54 4.28
CA LEU A 155 -3.76 19.71 4.26
C LEU A 155 -4.44 18.91 5.37
N LEU A 156 -4.04 17.65 5.56
CA LEU A 156 -4.59 16.79 6.59
C LEU A 156 -4.25 17.32 7.99
N ARG A 157 -2.99 17.73 8.22
CA ARG A 157 -2.59 18.37 9.48
C ARG A 157 -3.43 19.63 9.75
N THR A 158 -3.56 20.52 8.78
CA THR A 158 -4.37 21.74 8.89
C THR A 158 -5.83 21.42 9.24
N LYS A 159 -6.45 20.45 8.58
CA LYS A 159 -7.82 20.00 8.87
C LYS A 159 -7.95 19.52 10.31
N TRP A 160 -7.11 18.59 10.74
CA TRP A 160 -7.27 17.97 12.07
C TRP A 160 -6.86 18.89 13.22
N LEU A 161 -5.87 19.78 13.02
CA LEU A 161 -5.58 20.85 13.98
C LEU A 161 -6.78 21.79 14.14
N ALA A 162 -7.45 22.17 13.04
CA ALA A 162 -8.67 22.98 13.10
C ALA A 162 -9.83 22.28 13.83
N LEU A 163 -9.88 20.94 13.78
CA LEU A 163 -10.84 20.15 14.55
C LEU A 163 -10.46 19.99 16.03
N GLY A 164 -9.30 20.50 16.45
CA GLY A 164 -8.84 20.49 17.84
C GLY A 164 -7.82 19.42 18.17
N ALA A 165 -7.10 18.88 17.18
CA ALA A 165 -5.89 18.09 17.45
C ALA A 165 -4.81 18.96 18.09
N ASP A 166 -4.03 18.39 18.99
CA ASP A 166 -2.81 18.99 19.52
C ASP A 166 -1.63 18.76 18.56
N ALA A 167 -1.60 17.59 17.89
CA ALA A 167 -0.55 17.21 16.96
C ALA A 167 -1.07 16.22 15.92
N VAL A 168 -0.48 16.25 14.73
CA VAL A 168 -0.75 15.32 13.63
C VAL A 168 0.57 14.87 13.02
N GLU A 169 0.86 13.58 13.19
CA GLU A 169 2.07 12.92 12.75
C GLU A 169 1.76 11.87 11.70
N PHE A 170 2.75 11.65 10.83
CA PHE A 170 2.65 10.73 9.70
C PHE A 170 3.76 9.70 9.78
N TYR A 171 3.44 8.47 9.42
CA TYR A 171 4.43 7.43 9.19
C TYR A 171 4.12 6.71 7.88
N ASP A 172 5.10 6.68 7.00
CA ASP A 172 4.99 6.06 5.69
C ASP A 172 6.11 5.03 5.52
N SER A 173 5.75 3.86 5.02
CA SER A 173 6.65 2.76 4.74
C SER A 173 6.15 2.02 3.50
N THR A 174 6.94 1.08 2.99
CA THR A 174 6.50 0.22 1.89
C THR A 174 5.31 -0.68 2.27
N LEU A 175 5.01 -0.82 3.56
CA LEU A 175 3.95 -1.68 4.10
C LEU A 175 2.75 -0.90 4.62
N ASN A 176 2.94 0.37 5.02
CA ASN A 176 1.95 1.17 5.72
C ASN A 176 1.97 2.63 5.33
N ASN A 177 0.78 3.22 5.48
CA ASN A 177 0.64 4.65 5.67
C ASN A 177 -0.24 4.87 6.91
N VAL A 178 0.34 5.50 7.93
CA VAL A 178 -0.26 5.69 9.24
C VAL A 178 -0.35 7.18 9.54
N VAL A 179 -1.54 7.61 9.94
CA VAL A 179 -1.78 8.94 10.50
C VAL A 179 -2.00 8.78 12.00
N VAL A 180 -1.30 9.59 12.79
CA VAL A 180 -1.40 9.61 14.25
C VAL A 180 -1.79 11.01 14.70
N ILE A 181 -2.93 11.14 15.37
CA ILE A 181 -3.49 12.40 15.85
C ILE A 181 -3.51 12.37 17.37
N LYS A 182 -2.89 13.36 18.01
CA LYS A 182 -2.99 13.59 19.45
C LYS A 182 -4.11 14.59 19.71
N ALA A 183 -4.96 14.33 20.69
CA ALA A 183 -5.88 15.32 21.23
C ALA A 183 -6.17 15.07 22.73
N GLY A 184 -5.71 15.98 23.58
CA GLY A 184 -5.65 15.77 25.03
C GLY A 184 -4.83 14.52 25.38
N SER A 185 -5.43 13.62 26.16
CA SER A 185 -4.89 12.29 26.49
C SER A 185 -5.30 11.18 25.52
N SER A 186 -5.99 11.52 24.42
CA SER A 186 -6.36 10.55 23.39
C SER A 186 -5.39 10.60 22.22
N VAL A 187 -5.06 9.43 21.68
CA VAL A 187 -4.29 9.26 20.45
C VAL A 187 -5.14 8.45 19.47
N PHE A 188 -5.41 9.03 18.31
CA PHE A 188 -6.11 8.39 17.21
C PHE A 188 -5.08 7.94 16.19
N VAL A 189 -5.15 6.68 15.80
CA VAL A 189 -4.25 6.07 14.83
C VAL A 189 -5.10 5.53 13.71
N ASN A 190 -4.82 5.93 12.48
CA ASN A 190 -5.47 5.35 11.32
C ASN A 190 -4.48 4.71 10.38
N MET A 191 -4.81 3.50 9.92
CA MET A 191 -4.01 2.71 9.01
C MET A 191 -4.71 2.63 7.66
N ARG A 192 -3.97 2.97 6.59
CA ARG A 192 -4.50 2.94 5.22
C ARG A 192 -4.67 1.50 4.73
N GLY A 193 -5.64 1.32 3.84
CA GLY A 193 -5.83 0.10 3.07
C GLY A 193 -4.74 -0.15 2.01
N THR A 194 -5.12 -0.89 0.98
CA THR A 194 -4.26 -1.26 -0.15
C THR A 194 -3.92 -0.02 -0.99
N TRP A 195 -2.69 0.07 -1.49
CA TRP A 195 -2.24 1.22 -2.28
C TRP A 195 -1.10 0.85 -3.21
N THR A 196 -0.02 0.30 -2.65
CA THR A 196 1.15 -0.09 -3.42
C THR A 196 1.04 -1.53 -3.90
N LYS A 197 1.88 -1.91 -4.87
CA LYS A 197 2.05 -3.31 -5.28
C LYS A 197 2.42 -4.19 -4.07
N ALA A 198 3.32 -3.73 -3.21
CA ALA A 198 3.68 -4.47 -2.00
C ALA A 198 2.48 -4.71 -1.07
N HIS A 199 1.53 -3.76 -1.01
CA HIS A 199 0.27 -3.94 -0.30
C HIS A 199 -0.62 -5.00 -0.95
N ARG A 200 -0.73 -4.99 -2.29
CA ARG A 200 -1.50 -5.99 -3.05
C ARG A 200 -0.90 -7.39 -2.87
N ASP A 201 0.40 -7.51 -3.06
CA ASP A 201 1.12 -8.77 -2.87
C ASP A 201 0.92 -9.33 -1.44
N SER A 202 0.93 -8.45 -0.43
CA SER A 202 0.70 -8.87 0.96
C SER A 202 -0.75 -9.26 1.27
N ASN A 203 -1.73 -8.74 0.52
CA ASN A 203 -3.14 -9.17 0.63
C ASN A 203 -3.36 -10.59 0.10
N MET A 204 -2.56 -11.00 -0.88
CA MET A 204 -2.65 -12.33 -1.49
C MET A 204 -1.88 -13.40 -0.71
N GLU A 205 -1.11 -13.02 0.33
CA GLU A 205 -0.39 -13.95 1.20
C GLU A 205 -1.34 -14.64 2.21
N TRP A 206 -2.32 -15.42 1.73
CA TRP A 206 -3.42 -16.07 2.50
C TRP A 206 -2.96 -17.14 3.50
N ARG A 207 -1.68 -17.15 3.82
CA ARG A 207 -1.05 -18.05 4.77
C ARG A 207 -1.16 -17.43 6.16
N LEU A 208 -1.52 -18.27 7.12
CA LEU A 208 -1.35 -17.96 8.53
C LEU A 208 0.15 -18.02 8.86
N GLY A 209 0.63 -16.99 9.54
CA GLY A 209 2.00 -16.91 10.00
C GLY A 209 2.33 -17.92 11.12
N PRO A 210 3.58 -17.92 11.60
CA PRO A 210 3.98 -18.74 12.74
C PRO A 210 3.18 -18.36 14.00
N ARG A 211 3.11 -19.29 14.95
CA ARG A 211 2.48 -19.01 16.26
C ARG A 211 3.24 -17.91 16.99
N ARG A 212 2.51 -16.93 17.49
CA ARG A 212 3.02 -15.84 18.35
C ARG A 212 2.30 -15.86 19.69
N ARG A 213 2.91 -15.31 20.74
CA ARG A 213 2.23 -15.14 22.04
C ARG A 213 1.62 -13.75 22.15
N ILE A 214 0.30 -13.71 22.39
CA ILE A 214 -0.47 -12.50 22.68
C ILE A 214 -1.42 -12.86 23.83
N TRP A 215 -1.45 -12.04 24.87
CA TRP A 215 -2.11 -12.30 26.14
C TRP A 215 -1.67 -13.65 26.76
N GLY A 216 -0.39 -13.99 26.66
CA GLY A 216 0.16 -15.28 27.09
C GLY A 216 -0.25 -16.51 26.25
N VAL A 217 -1.12 -16.35 25.24
CA VAL A 217 -1.67 -17.46 24.45
C VAL A 217 -1.03 -17.53 23.07
N ALA A 218 -0.75 -18.74 22.60
CA ALA A 218 -0.26 -18.98 21.24
C ALA A 218 -1.38 -18.76 20.20
N VAL A 219 -1.19 -17.77 19.33
CA VAL A 219 -2.15 -17.32 18.31
C VAL A 219 -1.51 -17.24 16.94
N ARG A 220 -2.31 -17.24 15.87
CA ARG A 220 -1.84 -17.02 14.49
C ARG A 220 -2.68 -15.97 13.80
N TYR A 221 -2.06 -15.24 12.89
CA TYR A 221 -2.67 -14.22 12.07
C TYR A 221 -2.13 -14.27 10.64
N HIS A 222 -2.78 -13.58 9.72
CA HIS A 222 -2.37 -13.46 8.33
C HIS A 222 -0.93 -12.94 8.21
N THR A 223 -0.06 -13.60 7.44
CA THR A 223 1.37 -13.23 7.37
C THR A 223 1.57 -11.80 6.84
N GLY A 224 0.94 -11.47 5.71
CA GLY A 224 1.05 -10.14 5.10
C GLY A 224 0.60 -9.01 6.02
N TRP A 225 -0.65 -9.06 6.51
CA TRP A 225 -1.18 -8.06 7.44
C TRP A 225 -0.50 -8.06 8.81
N GLY A 226 0.09 -9.19 9.21
CA GLY A 226 0.95 -9.29 10.38
C GLY A 226 2.17 -8.39 10.29
N LYS A 227 2.90 -8.45 9.15
CA LYS A 227 4.06 -7.58 8.87
C LYS A 227 3.63 -6.11 8.90
N THR A 228 2.52 -5.78 8.22
CA THR A 228 1.91 -4.45 8.23
C THR A 228 1.60 -3.98 9.65
N ALA A 229 0.95 -4.79 10.47
CA ALA A 229 0.60 -4.40 11.84
C ALA A 229 1.81 -4.29 12.78
N GLU A 230 2.85 -5.09 12.58
CA GLU A 230 4.11 -5.03 13.36
C GLU A 230 4.85 -3.72 13.07
N ASP A 231 4.97 -3.37 11.80
CA ASP A 231 5.56 -2.11 11.32
C ASP A 231 4.79 -0.89 11.84
N ALA A 232 3.46 -0.90 11.70
CA ALA A 232 2.59 0.15 12.22
C ALA A 232 2.68 0.27 13.75
N TYR A 233 2.69 -0.84 14.49
CA TYR A 233 2.80 -0.82 15.95
C TYR A 233 4.12 -0.21 16.42
N ALA A 234 5.24 -0.54 15.78
CA ALA A 234 6.54 0.04 16.10
C ALA A 234 6.55 1.56 15.88
N ALA A 235 6.01 2.02 14.75
CA ALA A 235 5.90 3.44 14.45
C ALA A 235 4.98 4.19 15.42
N VAL A 236 3.80 3.64 15.71
CA VAL A 236 2.83 4.20 16.66
C VAL A 236 3.46 4.34 18.05
N LYS A 237 4.16 3.31 18.53
CA LYS A 237 4.86 3.37 19.83
C LYS A 237 5.89 4.50 19.86
N ARG A 238 6.69 4.64 18.80
CA ARG A 238 7.70 5.71 18.69
C ARG A 238 7.07 7.10 18.68
N ILE A 239 6.01 7.30 17.89
CA ILE A 239 5.31 8.58 17.78
C ILE A 239 4.67 8.96 19.11
N ILE A 240 3.96 8.03 19.75
CA ILE A 240 3.32 8.27 21.05
C ILE A 240 4.34 8.63 22.13
N ALA A 241 5.51 8.00 22.13
CA ALA A 241 6.58 8.36 23.07
C ALA A 241 7.00 9.84 22.92
N GLY A 242 6.96 10.38 21.70
CA GLY A 242 7.23 11.80 21.44
C GLY A 242 6.15 12.76 21.96
N PHE A 243 4.94 12.27 22.26
CA PHE A 243 3.85 13.09 22.81
C PHE A 243 3.94 13.32 24.32
N ASN A 244 4.84 12.61 25.03
CA ASN A 244 5.04 12.74 26.48
C ASN A 244 3.74 12.63 27.31
N LEU A 245 2.84 11.73 26.92
CA LEU A 245 1.58 11.48 27.64
C LEU A 245 1.81 10.57 28.86
N PRO A 246 1.18 10.83 30.02
CA PRO A 246 1.12 9.85 31.10
C PRO A 246 0.50 8.54 30.60
N GLN A 247 1.21 7.44 30.76
CA GLN A 247 0.84 6.15 30.16
C GLN A 247 -0.51 5.63 30.68
N ASP A 248 -0.82 5.91 31.95
CA ASP A 248 -2.06 5.56 32.65
C ASP A 248 -3.27 6.40 32.21
N GLU A 249 -3.03 7.62 31.71
CA GLU A 249 -4.07 8.49 31.18
C GLU A 249 -4.27 8.33 29.67
N CYS A 250 -3.26 7.81 28.96
CA CYS A 250 -3.30 7.73 27.50
C CYS A 250 -4.33 6.72 26.97
N LYS A 251 -5.20 7.19 26.07
CA LYS A 251 -6.26 6.41 25.39
C LYS A 251 -5.94 6.25 23.91
N LEU A 252 -5.74 5.01 23.47
CA LEU A 252 -5.48 4.68 22.07
C LEU A 252 -6.77 4.29 21.34
N TRP A 253 -7.05 5.01 20.26
CA TRP A 253 -8.16 4.77 19.35
C TRP A 253 -7.59 4.38 17.99
N LEU A 254 -7.94 3.20 17.50
CA LEU A 254 -7.44 2.71 16.22
C LEU A 254 -8.55 2.74 15.18
N SER A 255 -8.21 3.14 13.96
CA SER A 255 -9.09 3.14 12.80
C SER A 255 -8.42 2.52 11.59
N GLY A 256 -9.24 2.02 10.66
CA GLY A 256 -8.76 1.61 9.36
C GLY A 256 -9.87 1.10 8.44
N HIS A 257 -9.65 1.30 7.15
CA HIS A 257 -10.53 0.81 6.09
C HIS A 257 -9.87 -0.36 5.34
N SER A 258 -10.66 -1.34 4.87
CA SER A 258 -10.16 -2.45 4.05
C SER A 258 -9.04 -3.24 4.78
N ARG A 259 -7.92 -3.48 4.09
CA ARG A 259 -6.66 -4.00 4.65
C ARG A 259 -6.21 -3.23 5.92
N GLY A 260 -6.38 -1.91 5.92
CA GLY A 260 -6.02 -1.04 7.05
C GLY A 260 -6.84 -1.33 8.29
N GLY A 261 -8.10 -1.77 8.14
CA GLY A 261 -8.91 -2.27 9.24
C GLY A 261 -8.33 -3.54 9.85
N GLY A 262 -7.84 -4.46 9.02
CA GLY A 262 -7.15 -5.67 9.46
C GLY A 262 -5.87 -5.36 10.24
N ALA A 263 -5.10 -4.39 9.77
CA ALA A 263 -3.92 -3.89 10.47
C ALA A 263 -4.29 -3.25 11.82
N ALA A 264 -5.34 -2.42 11.87
CA ALA A 264 -5.81 -1.76 13.09
C ALA A 264 -6.21 -2.78 14.17
N LEU A 265 -6.94 -3.85 13.79
CA LEU A 265 -7.29 -4.94 14.69
C LEU A 265 -6.05 -5.64 15.27
N LEU A 266 -5.05 -5.96 14.44
CA LEU A 266 -3.80 -6.59 14.88
C LEU A 266 -2.97 -5.67 15.77
N THR A 267 -2.81 -4.40 15.40
CA THR A 267 -2.07 -3.41 16.20
C THR A 267 -2.77 -3.18 17.54
N ALA A 268 -4.09 -3.21 17.61
CA ALA A 268 -4.83 -3.20 18.88
C ALA A 268 -4.46 -4.38 19.77
N ALA A 269 -4.41 -5.59 19.20
CA ALA A 269 -4.02 -6.79 19.95
C ALA A 269 -2.55 -6.73 20.41
N PHE A 270 -1.65 -6.16 19.60
CA PHE A 270 -0.25 -5.96 20.00
C PHE A 270 -0.11 -4.92 21.10
N ALA A 271 -0.87 -3.83 21.05
CA ALA A 271 -0.87 -2.79 22.06
C ALA A 271 -1.47 -3.29 23.39
N ASP A 272 -2.54 -4.08 23.37
CA ASP A 272 -3.20 -4.56 24.58
C ASP A 272 -2.54 -5.80 25.20
N GLY A 273 -1.90 -6.66 24.39
CA GLY A 273 -1.60 -8.03 24.79
C GLY A 273 -0.20 -8.56 24.50
N ARG A 274 0.72 -7.79 23.91
CA ARG A 274 2.05 -8.33 23.59
C ARG A 274 2.90 -8.44 24.85
N ASP A 275 3.18 -9.67 25.27
CA ASP A 275 3.95 -9.98 26.48
C ASP A 275 5.29 -9.21 26.52
N GLY A 276 5.58 -8.56 27.66
CA GLY A 276 6.87 -7.91 27.92
C GLY A 276 7.10 -6.54 27.26
N ALA A 277 6.18 -6.05 26.43
CA ALA A 277 6.24 -4.69 25.89
C ALA A 277 5.28 -3.80 26.66
N ALA A 278 5.78 -2.74 27.30
CA ALA A 278 4.92 -1.68 27.81
C ALA A 278 4.08 -1.10 26.65
N ALA A 279 2.76 -1.24 26.77
CA ALA A 279 1.80 -0.68 25.82
C ALA A 279 1.97 0.84 25.78
N PRO A 280 2.03 1.49 24.60
CA PRO A 280 2.21 2.94 24.55
C PRO A 280 1.05 3.69 25.23
N CYS A 281 -0.16 3.14 25.17
CA CYS A 281 -1.40 3.69 25.72
C CYS A 281 -2.40 2.55 25.94
N LYS A 282 -3.44 2.79 26.75
CA LYS A 282 -4.55 1.85 26.92
C LYS A 282 -5.44 1.85 25.67
N VAL A 283 -5.68 0.68 25.07
CA VAL A 283 -6.63 0.57 23.95
C VAL A 283 -8.03 0.92 24.45
N ALA A 284 -8.56 2.03 23.94
CA ALA A 284 -9.85 2.59 24.28
C ALA A 284 -10.91 2.23 23.23
N GLY A 285 -10.54 2.11 21.96
CA GLY A 285 -11.44 1.64 20.92
C GLY A 285 -10.78 1.29 19.59
N VAL A 286 -11.45 0.45 18.81
CA VAL A 286 -11.03 0.01 17.48
C VAL A 286 -12.21 0.12 16.52
N TRP A 287 -12.08 0.97 15.52
CA TRP A 287 -13.13 1.27 14.54
C TRP A 287 -12.67 0.83 13.17
N THR A 288 -13.34 -0.14 12.57
CA THR A 288 -12.91 -0.62 11.26
C THR A 288 -14.03 -0.59 10.27
N PHE A 289 -13.71 -0.32 9.00
CA PHE A 289 -14.68 -0.15 7.92
C PHE A 289 -14.30 -1.08 6.78
N GLY A 290 -15.16 -2.03 6.43
CA GLY A 290 -14.86 -3.01 5.38
C GLY A 290 -13.64 -3.88 5.71
N SER A 291 -13.33 -4.09 7.00
CA SER A 291 -12.10 -4.77 7.40
C SER A 291 -12.03 -6.22 6.92
N VAL A 292 -10.87 -6.61 6.40
CA VAL A 292 -10.48 -8.03 6.24
C VAL A 292 -10.45 -8.77 7.59
N LYS A 293 -10.37 -10.10 7.55
CA LYS A 293 -10.25 -10.99 8.73
C LYS A 293 -8.80 -11.36 9.05
N PRO A 294 -8.08 -10.64 9.94
CA PRO A 294 -6.65 -10.87 10.13
C PRO A 294 -6.28 -12.10 10.97
N PHE A 295 -7.24 -12.71 11.66
CA PHE A 295 -6.98 -13.73 12.68
C PHE A 295 -7.37 -15.12 12.20
N ASP A 296 -6.67 -16.14 12.70
CA ASP A 296 -7.24 -17.48 12.69
C ASP A 296 -8.45 -17.57 13.64
N ALA A 297 -9.25 -18.63 13.51
CA ALA A 297 -10.50 -18.77 14.26
C ALA A 297 -10.30 -18.79 15.78
N ALA A 298 -9.18 -19.34 16.27
CA ALA A 298 -8.85 -19.36 17.68
C ALA A 298 -8.50 -17.96 18.17
N PHE A 299 -7.65 -17.24 17.44
CA PHE A 299 -7.26 -15.88 17.81
C PHE A 299 -8.44 -14.91 17.73
N ALA A 300 -9.33 -15.04 16.74
CA ALA A 300 -10.54 -14.21 16.67
C ALA A 300 -11.42 -14.36 17.94
N LYS A 301 -11.60 -15.59 18.45
CA LYS A 301 -12.35 -15.81 19.71
C LYS A 301 -11.69 -15.09 20.89
N ILE A 302 -10.38 -15.20 21.01
CA ILE A 302 -9.62 -14.54 22.10
C ILE A 302 -9.73 -13.02 21.96
N TYR A 303 -9.55 -12.49 20.75
CA TYR A 303 -9.70 -11.07 20.46
C TYR A 303 -11.09 -10.56 20.86
N ASN A 304 -12.15 -11.28 20.48
CA ASN A 304 -13.52 -10.90 20.81
C ASN A 304 -13.77 -10.85 22.33
N VAL A 305 -13.15 -11.75 23.10
CA VAL A 305 -13.22 -11.72 24.58
C VAL A 305 -12.46 -10.52 25.15
N LYS A 306 -11.27 -10.20 24.62
CA LYS A 306 -10.38 -9.20 25.18
C LYS A 306 -10.73 -7.76 24.75
N LEU A 307 -11.06 -7.57 23.48
CA LEU A 307 -11.24 -6.27 22.84
C LEU A 307 -12.60 -6.11 22.14
N GLY A 308 -13.44 -7.16 22.05
CA GLY A 308 -14.72 -7.09 21.34
C GLY A 308 -15.67 -6.01 21.89
N ALA A 309 -15.66 -5.77 23.20
CA ALA A 309 -16.45 -4.70 23.83
C ALA A 309 -15.97 -3.28 23.48
N LYS A 310 -14.78 -3.15 22.88
CA LYS A 310 -14.17 -1.89 22.43
C LYS A 310 -13.97 -1.86 20.91
N THR A 311 -14.59 -2.79 20.19
CA THR A 311 -14.41 -2.93 18.74
C THR A 311 -15.72 -2.67 18.03
N TRP A 312 -15.69 -1.81 17.02
CA TRP A 312 -16.82 -1.49 16.14
C TRP A 312 -16.40 -1.80 14.70
N ASN A 313 -16.75 -3.00 14.22
CA ASN A 313 -16.38 -3.47 12.89
C ASN A 313 -17.54 -3.26 11.90
N TRP A 314 -17.51 -2.13 11.20
CA TRP A 314 -18.50 -1.73 10.21
C TRP A 314 -18.31 -2.47 8.88
N TRP A 315 -19.42 -2.94 8.30
CA TRP A 315 -19.45 -3.56 6.98
C TRP A 315 -20.72 -3.18 6.21
N ASN A 316 -20.63 -3.18 4.88
CA ASN A 316 -21.77 -3.01 3.99
C ASN A 316 -22.23 -4.36 3.41
N GLN A 317 -23.52 -4.52 3.13
CA GLN A 317 -24.14 -5.76 2.65
C GLN A 317 -23.49 -6.35 1.39
N ILE A 318 -23.01 -5.49 0.47
CA ILE A 318 -22.42 -5.93 -0.79
C ILE A 318 -20.89 -5.92 -0.76
N ASP A 319 -20.30 -5.59 0.40
CA ASP A 319 -18.85 -5.62 0.58
C ASP A 319 -18.38 -7.05 0.86
N VAL A 320 -17.58 -7.58 -0.07
CA VAL A 320 -17.00 -8.91 0.00
C VAL A 320 -15.74 -8.95 0.88
N VAL A 321 -15.04 -7.84 1.08
CA VAL A 321 -13.73 -7.82 1.74
C VAL A 321 -13.80 -8.32 3.19
N PRO A 322 -14.83 -7.97 3.99
CA PRO A 322 -15.06 -8.59 5.31
C PRO A 322 -15.36 -10.08 5.32
N THR A 323 -15.50 -10.72 4.17
CA THR A 323 -15.61 -12.18 4.03
C THR A 323 -14.27 -12.84 3.73
N LEU A 324 -13.21 -12.06 3.54
CA LEU A 324 -11.86 -12.53 3.19
C LEU A 324 -10.88 -12.41 4.37
N PRO A 325 -9.94 -13.35 4.51
CA PRO A 325 -9.85 -14.61 3.78
C PRO A 325 -10.95 -15.57 4.24
N PRO A 326 -11.39 -16.53 3.41
CA PRO A 326 -12.58 -17.32 3.71
C PRO A 326 -12.41 -18.20 4.96
N ALA A 327 -13.50 -18.49 5.67
CA ALA A 327 -13.46 -19.25 6.92
C ALA A 327 -12.90 -20.68 6.73
N ILE A 328 -13.08 -21.26 5.53
CA ILE A 328 -12.50 -22.56 5.16
C ILE A 328 -10.97 -22.57 5.20
N ALA A 329 -10.31 -21.41 5.09
CA ALA A 329 -8.87 -21.26 5.25
C ALA A 329 -8.44 -21.11 6.73
N GLY A 330 -9.37 -21.32 7.68
CA GLY A 330 -9.11 -21.27 9.12
C GLY A 330 -9.21 -19.87 9.74
N TYR A 331 -9.69 -18.87 9.00
CA TYR A 331 -9.82 -17.49 9.47
C TYR A 331 -11.11 -17.24 10.25
N GLY A 332 -10.99 -16.48 11.34
CA GLY A 332 -12.09 -16.12 12.23
C GLY A 332 -12.68 -14.73 11.96
N THR A 333 -13.92 -14.54 12.37
CA THR A 333 -14.61 -13.25 12.25
C THR A 333 -14.56 -12.48 13.57
N GLN A 334 -14.26 -11.19 13.50
CA GLN A 334 -14.27 -10.27 14.63
C GLN A 334 -15.70 -9.77 14.86
N ILE A 335 -16.14 -9.76 16.11
CA ILE A 335 -17.46 -9.26 16.54
C ILE A 335 -17.30 -8.13 17.57
N PRO A 336 -18.26 -7.20 17.66
CA PRO A 336 -19.49 -7.09 16.86
C PRO A 336 -19.25 -6.67 15.40
N ARG A 337 -20.13 -7.11 14.50
CA ARG A 337 -20.19 -6.62 13.11
C ARG A 337 -21.38 -5.68 12.97
N LEU A 338 -21.11 -4.44 12.60
CA LEU A 338 -22.10 -3.39 12.47
C LEU A 338 -22.42 -3.19 11.01
N ARG A 339 -23.66 -3.44 10.62
CA ARG A 339 -24.06 -3.36 9.21
C ARG A 339 -24.55 -1.95 8.87
N LEU A 340 -24.06 -1.39 7.76
CA LEU A 340 -24.66 -0.22 7.13
C LEU A 340 -25.99 -0.61 6.46
N GLY A 341 -27.06 0.13 6.74
CA GLY A 341 -28.40 -0.13 6.19
C GLY A 341 -28.46 0.13 4.69
N ALA A 342 -29.30 -0.61 3.97
CA ALA A 342 -29.43 -0.51 2.50
C ALA A 342 -29.95 0.85 1.99
N ASN A 343 -30.52 1.67 2.87
CA ASN A 343 -31.07 2.99 2.55
C ASN A 343 -30.25 4.14 3.16
N TYR A 344 -29.02 3.86 3.63
CA TYR A 344 -28.19 4.81 4.39
C TYR A 344 -28.91 5.44 5.61
N THR A 345 -30.01 4.84 6.07
CA THR A 345 -30.64 5.16 7.35
C THR A 345 -29.66 4.82 8.45
N CYS A 346 -29.48 5.74 9.41
CA CYS A 346 -28.48 5.54 10.44
C CYS A 346 -28.66 4.19 11.14
N PRO A 347 -27.68 3.27 11.08
CA PRO A 347 -27.88 1.94 11.62
C PRO A 347 -28.24 1.99 13.09
N THR A 348 -29.31 1.29 13.45
CA THR A 348 -29.38 0.71 14.79
C THR A 348 -28.36 -0.43 14.78
N ALA A 349 -27.49 -0.51 15.78
CA ALA A 349 -26.47 -1.56 15.87
C ALA A 349 -27.16 -2.93 15.85
N GLN A 350 -27.33 -3.54 14.68
CA GLN A 350 -28.03 -4.81 14.55
C GLN A 350 -27.05 -5.97 14.64
N THR A 351 -26.93 -6.48 15.86
CA THR A 351 -26.62 -7.87 16.27
C THR A 351 -25.31 -8.53 15.83
N THR A 352 -24.82 -9.40 16.71
CA THR A 352 -23.62 -10.24 16.65
C THR A 352 -23.64 -11.35 15.58
N SER A 353 -24.59 -11.34 14.64
CA SER A 353 -24.73 -12.42 13.66
C SER A 353 -23.88 -12.18 12.41
N THR A 354 -23.24 -13.24 11.91
CA THR A 354 -22.53 -13.26 10.62
C THR A 354 -23.48 -13.14 9.42
N CYS A 355 -24.77 -13.40 9.61
CA CYS A 355 -25.86 -13.20 8.65
C CYS A 355 -27.14 -12.83 9.40
N ILE A 356 -27.86 -11.80 8.97
CA ILE A 356 -29.14 -11.42 9.59
C ILE A 356 -30.21 -12.42 9.13
N LYS A 357 -30.83 -13.14 10.07
CA LYS A 357 -32.03 -13.94 9.77
C LYS A 357 -33.26 -13.05 9.74
N ILE A 358 -33.96 -13.01 8.60
CA ILE A 358 -35.31 -12.44 8.49
C ILE A 358 -36.23 -13.60 8.09
N GLY A 359 -37.02 -14.10 9.04
CA GLY A 359 -37.79 -15.34 8.87
C GLY A 359 -36.88 -16.58 8.72
N THR A 360 -37.16 -17.43 7.73
CA THR A 360 -36.36 -18.64 7.43
C THR A 360 -35.11 -18.36 6.59
N ARG A 361 -34.90 -17.13 6.12
CA ARG A 361 -33.80 -16.76 5.23
C ARG A 361 -32.67 -16.07 5.98
N SER A 362 -31.45 -16.56 5.80
CA SER A 362 -30.22 -15.88 6.24
C SER A 362 -29.77 -14.90 5.15
N LEU A 363 -29.84 -13.60 5.42
CA LEU A 363 -29.23 -12.57 4.58
C LEU A 363 -27.74 -12.47 4.94
N CYS A 364 -26.95 -13.31 4.30
CA CYS A 364 -25.50 -13.15 4.18
C CYS A 364 -25.21 -12.16 3.04
N PRO A 365 -24.01 -11.54 2.98
CA PRO A 365 -23.62 -10.68 1.85
C PRO A 365 -23.95 -11.36 0.51
N LYS A 366 -24.76 -10.69 -0.31
CA LYS A 366 -25.12 -11.22 -1.63
C LYS A 366 -23.94 -10.97 -2.57
N ARG A 367 -23.52 -11.99 -3.31
CA ARG A 367 -22.71 -11.83 -4.53
C ARG A 367 -23.59 -11.09 -5.56
N SER A 368 -23.60 -9.77 -5.56
CA SER A 368 -24.13 -8.98 -6.67
C SER A 368 -22.97 -8.38 -7.45
N ASN A 369 -22.96 -8.57 -8.77
CA ASN A 369 -21.93 -8.08 -9.70
C ASN A 369 -21.94 -6.54 -9.91
N GLY A 370 -22.57 -5.77 -9.00
CA GLY A 370 -22.44 -4.32 -8.98
C GLY A 370 -21.14 -3.94 -8.31
N ALA A 371 -20.57 -2.78 -8.67
CA ALA A 371 -19.36 -2.23 -8.05
C ALA A 371 -19.38 -2.50 -6.54
N LEU A 372 -18.36 -3.21 -6.05
CA LEU A 372 -18.25 -3.57 -4.65
C LEU A 372 -18.31 -2.24 -3.87
N ASN A 373 -19.38 -1.97 -3.11
CA ASN A 373 -19.46 -0.79 -2.23
C ASN A 373 -18.52 -0.95 -1.01
N HIS A 374 -17.30 -1.37 -1.29
CA HIS A 374 -16.15 -1.47 -0.43
C HIS A 374 -15.33 -0.17 -0.46
N HIS A 375 -15.75 0.86 -1.20
CA HIS A 375 -15.08 2.14 -1.13
C HIS A 375 -15.25 2.77 0.26
N ASP A 376 -14.18 3.32 0.81
CA ASP A 376 -14.17 4.08 2.07
C ASP A 376 -15.19 5.23 2.07
N TYR A 377 -15.43 5.82 0.89
CA TYR A 377 -16.49 6.80 0.68
C TYR A 377 -17.89 6.26 1.00
N GLU A 378 -18.22 5.02 0.62
CA GLU A 378 -19.52 4.40 0.92
C GLU A 378 -19.75 4.26 2.42
N TYR A 379 -18.68 3.95 3.16
CA TYR A 379 -18.71 3.91 4.62
C TYR A 379 -18.90 5.29 5.22
N THR A 380 -18.14 6.27 4.73
CA THR A 380 -18.19 7.64 5.26
C THR A 380 -19.51 8.34 4.95
N SER A 381 -20.00 8.23 3.72
CA SER A 381 -21.30 8.77 3.29
C SER A 381 -22.45 8.11 4.03
N GLY A 382 -22.44 6.78 4.19
CA GLY A 382 -23.46 6.09 4.97
C GLY A 382 -23.47 6.46 6.45
N LEU A 383 -22.33 6.86 6.99
CA LEU A 383 -22.22 7.38 8.36
C LEU A 383 -22.44 8.89 8.45
N ALA A 384 -22.35 9.66 7.36
CA ALA A 384 -22.69 11.08 7.34
C ALA A 384 -24.17 11.27 7.69
N PHE A 385 -25.05 10.40 7.19
CA PHE A 385 -26.46 10.37 7.60
C PHE A 385 -26.67 10.02 9.07
N CYS A 386 -25.70 9.36 9.72
CA CYS A 386 -25.72 9.14 11.16
C CYS A 386 -25.24 10.34 11.97
N ALA A 387 -24.58 11.30 11.33
CA ALA A 387 -23.89 12.42 11.96
C ALA A 387 -24.81 13.63 12.24
N ASP A 388 -26.13 13.49 12.00
CA ASP A 388 -27.20 14.50 12.13
C ASP A 388 -27.03 15.45 13.35
N SER A 389 -27.52 16.68 13.18
CA SER A 389 -27.71 17.79 14.15
C SER A 389 -27.92 17.39 15.62
N ALA A 390 -28.61 16.28 15.88
CA ALA A 390 -28.77 15.69 17.22
C ALA A 390 -27.43 15.33 17.92
N LEU A 391 -26.32 15.25 17.19
CA LEU A 391 -24.97 14.98 17.66
C LEU A 391 -24.08 16.23 17.75
N GLY A 392 -24.65 17.41 17.46
CA GLY A 392 -23.98 18.71 17.55
C GLY A 392 -23.11 19.07 16.35
N LEU A 393 -23.26 18.37 15.22
CA LEU A 393 -22.63 18.73 13.94
C LEU A 393 -23.65 19.47 13.07
N THR A 394 -23.27 20.64 12.56
CA THR A 394 -24.08 21.34 11.54
C THR A 394 -23.94 20.62 10.21
N ASP A 395 -24.94 20.72 9.32
CA ASP A 395 -24.85 20.16 7.97
C ASP A 395 -23.61 20.68 7.23
N GLY A 396 -23.30 21.97 7.36
CA GLY A 396 -22.09 22.56 6.80
C GLY A 396 -20.79 21.95 7.36
N CYS A 397 -20.78 21.53 8.62
CA CYS A 397 -19.64 20.82 9.19
C CYS A 397 -19.53 19.38 8.67
N VAL A 398 -20.66 18.66 8.56
CA VAL A 398 -20.69 17.32 7.97
C VAL A 398 -20.21 17.36 6.52
N ASP A 399 -20.65 18.35 5.74
CA ASP A 399 -20.22 18.57 4.35
C ASP A 399 -18.74 18.96 4.27
N ALA A 400 -18.23 19.79 5.18
CA ALA A 400 -16.80 20.13 5.20
C ALA A 400 -15.92 18.94 5.59
N LEU A 401 -16.41 18.08 6.50
CA LEU A 401 -15.70 16.89 6.95
C LEU A 401 -15.76 15.79 5.91
N ALA A 402 -16.91 15.62 5.28
CA ALA A 402 -17.23 14.58 4.33
C ALA A 402 -17.87 15.17 3.06
N PRO A 403 -17.11 15.95 2.25
CA PRO A 403 -17.68 16.59 1.09
C PRO A 403 -18.37 15.54 0.21
N PRO A 404 -19.57 15.84 -0.32
CA PRO A 404 -20.27 14.92 -1.20
C PRO A 404 -19.32 14.55 -2.32
N TYR A 405 -18.94 13.28 -2.36
CA TYR A 405 -18.18 12.76 -3.47
C TYR A 405 -19.15 12.73 -4.64
N ASN A 406 -18.98 13.67 -5.56
CA ASN A 406 -19.49 13.52 -6.90
C ASN A 406 -18.45 12.71 -7.66
N PRO A 407 -18.59 11.37 -7.77
CA PRO A 407 -17.70 10.61 -8.64
C PRO A 407 -17.75 11.25 -10.03
N PRO A 408 -16.60 11.41 -10.70
CA PRO A 408 -16.61 11.77 -12.11
C PRO A 408 -17.54 10.82 -12.85
N SER A 409 -18.36 11.36 -13.75
CA SER A 409 -19.31 10.53 -14.48
C SER A 409 -18.54 9.44 -15.25
N ALA A 410 -19.20 8.33 -15.60
CA ALA A 410 -18.57 7.30 -16.44
C ALA A 410 -18.06 7.87 -17.78
N ARG A 411 -18.57 9.03 -18.22
CA ARG A 411 -18.04 9.78 -19.36
C ARG A 411 -16.71 10.45 -19.01
N ASP A 412 -16.63 11.16 -17.89
CA ASP A 412 -15.41 11.85 -17.44
C ASP A 412 -14.27 10.84 -17.23
N MET A 413 -14.55 9.70 -16.60
CA MET A 413 -13.55 8.63 -16.43
C MET A 413 -13.09 8.04 -17.77
N ARG A 414 -13.99 7.90 -18.75
CA ARG A 414 -13.61 7.42 -20.09
C ARG A 414 -12.76 8.43 -20.85
N GLN A 415 -13.11 9.71 -20.78
CA GLN A 415 -12.33 10.79 -21.40
C GLN A 415 -10.93 10.87 -20.81
N ALA A 416 -10.86 10.79 -19.49
CA ALA A 416 -9.62 10.77 -18.77
C ALA A 416 -8.72 9.58 -19.09
N ARG A 417 -9.25 8.36 -19.11
CA ARG A 417 -8.50 7.16 -19.53
C ARG A 417 -7.99 7.29 -20.96
N LYS A 418 -8.76 7.94 -21.84
CA LYS A 418 -8.34 8.24 -23.22
C LYS A 418 -7.19 9.26 -23.24
N ALA A 419 -7.24 10.30 -22.41
CA ALA A 419 -6.18 11.29 -22.27
C ALA A 419 -4.89 10.66 -21.70
N GLN A 420 -5.00 9.82 -20.66
CA GLN A 420 -3.88 9.08 -20.09
C GLN A 420 -3.21 8.18 -21.14
N LYS A 421 -3.99 7.33 -21.82
CA LYS A 421 -3.44 6.46 -22.87
C LYS A 421 -2.80 7.26 -24.00
N ALA A 422 -3.28 8.46 -24.29
CA ALA A 422 -2.64 9.36 -25.25
C ALA A 422 -1.31 9.89 -24.71
N ALA A 423 -1.26 10.33 -23.45
CA ALA A 423 -0.04 10.80 -22.79
C ALA A 423 1.03 9.69 -22.70
N GLU A 424 0.65 8.47 -22.32
CA GLU A 424 1.56 7.31 -22.29
C GLU A 424 2.12 6.97 -23.67
N ARG A 425 1.29 7.03 -24.72
CA ARG A 425 1.75 6.84 -26.10
C ARG A 425 2.74 7.93 -26.51
N THR A 426 2.48 9.18 -26.15
CA THR A 426 3.40 10.30 -26.42
C THR A 426 4.71 10.13 -25.65
N ALA A 427 4.66 9.77 -24.38
CA ALA A 427 5.86 9.54 -23.56
C ALA A 427 6.69 8.36 -24.09
N ARG A 428 6.04 7.26 -24.46
CA ARG A 428 6.70 6.11 -25.08
C ARG A 428 7.34 6.47 -26.43
N ALA A 429 6.63 7.22 -27.28
CA ALA A 429 7.19 7.67 -28.55
C ALA A 429 8.40 8.61 -28.36
N ALA A 430 8.38 9.47 -27.34
CA ALA A 430 9.52 10.31 -26.99
C ALA A 430 10.72 9.49 -26.49
N ALA A 431 10.49 8.46 -25.67
CA ALA A 431 11.54 7.54 -25.22
C ALA A 431 12.14 6.74 -26.39
N GLU A 432 11.30 6.19 -27.27
CA GLU A 432 11.74 5.46 -28.47
C GLU A 432 12.53 6.39 -29.43
N ALA A 433 12.15 7.67 -29.54
CA ALA A 433 12.88 8.65 -30.33
C ALA A 433 14.26 8.98 -29.72
N ALA A 434 14.35 9.12 -28.40
CA ALA A 434 15.63 9.34 -27.71
C ALA A 434 16.57 8.14 -27.87
N GLU A 435 16.06 6.90 -27.72
CA GLU A 435 16.85 5.69 -27.93
C GLU A 435 17.34 5.57 -29.39
N ALA A 436 16.51 5.97 -30.36
CA ALA A 436 16.91 6.01 -31.77
C ALA A 436 18.00 7.07 -32.06
N GLU A 437 17.97 8.22 -31.39
CA GLU A 437 19.00 9.26 -31.50
C GLU A 437 20.34 8.77 -30.94
N ASP A 438 20.33 8.14 -29.76
CA ASP A 438 21.52 7.54 -29.15
C ASP A 438 22.12 6.44 -30.04
N ALA A 439 21.28 5.56 -30.58
CA ALA A 439 21.72 4.51 -31.51
C ALA A 439 22.31 5.10 -32.81
N ALA A 440 21.75 6.19 -33.32
CA ALA A 440 22.29 6.89 -34.49
C ALA A 440 23.64 7.55 -34.18
N ALA A 441 23.80 8.16 -33.01
CA ALA A 441 25.05 8.74 -32.54
C ALA A 441 26.15 7.67 -32.38
N GLU A 442 25.83 6.52 -31.81
CA GLU A 442 26.76 5.39 -31.67
C GLU A 442 27.22 4.87 -33.04
N LYS A 443 26.28 4.71 -33.99
CA LYS A 443 26.60 4.30 -35.36
C LYS A 443 27.48 5.32 -36.09
N ALA A 444 27.23 6.61 -35.89
CA ALA A 444 28.06 7.68 -36.46
C ALA A 444 29.47 7.67 -35.88
N ALA A 445 29.61 7.51 -34.56
CA ALA A 445 30.90 7.38 -33.89
C ALA A 445 31.68 6.13 -34.36
N ALA A 446 31.00 5.01 -34.55
CA ALA A 446 31.61 3.79 -35.08
C ALA A 446 32.13 4.00 -36.52
N LYS A 447 31.36 4.68 -37.38
CA LYS A 447 31.78 5.02 -38.74
C LYS A 447 32.99 5.96 -38.75
N ALA A 448 33.02 6.96 -37.87
CA ALA A 448 34.17 7.87 -37.74
C ALA A 448 35.45 7.13 -37.33
N LYS A 449 35.36 6.25 -36.33
CA LYS A 449 36.48 5.38 -35.91
C LYS A 449 36.96 4.46 -37.04
N ALA A 450 36.05 3.92 -37.83
CA ALA A 450 36.40 3.08 -38.98
C ALA A 450 37.19 3.87 -40.05
N ALA A 451 36.74 5.08 -40.37
CA ALA A 451 37.42 5.97 -41.31
C ALA A 451 38.82 6.40 -40.81
N GLU A 452 38.98 6.63 -39.51
CA GLU A 452 40.28 6.95 -38.91
C GLU A 452 41.26 5.77 -39.00
N ARG A 453 40.77 4.53 -38.73
CA ARG A 453 41.56 3.30 -38.91
C ARG A 453 42.00 3.11 -40.35
N GLU A 454 41.15 3.43 -41.32
CA GLU A 454 41.48 3.37 -42.74
C GLU A 454 42.61 4.35 -43.11
N LYS A 455 42.49 5.62 -42.70
CA LYS A 455 43.57 6.61 -42.84
C LYS A 455 44.89 6.15 -42.19
N GLY A 456 44.79 5.51 -41.02
CA GLY A 456 45.94 4.92 -40.34
C GLY A 456 46.61 3.82 -41.17
N ARG A 457 45.83 2.91 -41.78
CA ARG A 457 46.35 1.87 -42.68
C ARG A 457 47.05 2.45 -43.90
N ASP A 458 46.49 3.51 -44.50
CA ASP A 458 47.10 4.15 -45.66
C ASP A 458 48.44 4.80 -45.33
N LYS A 459 48.55 5.46 -44.16
CA LYS A 459 49.83 5.99 -43.65
C LYS A 459 50.87 4.88 -43.45
N VAL A 460 50.48 3.74 -42.87
CA VAL A 460 51.37 2.59 -42.67
C VAL A 460 51.85 2.03 -44.01
N LYS A 461 50.94 1.89 -45.00
CA LYS A 461 51.31 1.46 -46.36
C LYS A 461 52.29 2.43 -47.02
N ALA A 462 52.05 3.73 -46.92
CA ALA A 462 52.95 4.75 -47.47
C ALA A 462 54.34 4.71 -46.81
N ALA A 463 54.39 4.57 -45.49
CA ALA A 463 55.65 4.42 -44.76
C ALA A 463 56.41 3.15 -45.15
N ALA A 464 55.70 2.02 -45.32
CA ALA A 464 56.30 0.77 -45.78
C ALA A 464 56.88 0.90 -47.20
N ALA A 465 56.17 1.58 -48.12
CA ALA A 465 56.67 1.84 -49.46
C ALA A 465 57.93 2.73 -49.45
N ALA A 466 57.95 3.78 -48.61
CA ALA A 466 59.12 4.65 -48.45
C ALA A 466 60.34 3.89 -47.90
N LEU A 467 60.14 2.98 -46.94
CA LEU A 467 61.20 2.11 -46.42
C LEU A 467 61.75 1.16 -47.49
N GLN A 468 60.88 0.59 -48.34
CA GLN A 468 61.31 -0.24 -49.46
C GLN A 468 62.13 0.55 -50.48
N GLU A 469 61.74 1.78 -50.78
CA GLU A 469 62.49 2.66 -51.68
C GLU A 469 63.88 3.01 -51.10
N LEU A 470 63.96 3.32 -49.80
CA LEU A 470 65.23 3.58 -49.12
C LEU A 470 66.15 2.35 -49.19
N ALA A 471 65.63 1.16 -48.88
CA ALA A 471 66.39 -0.08 -48.96
C ALA A 471 66.89 -0.38 -50.38
N ALA A 472 66.09 -0.08 -51.41
CA ALA A 472 66.51 -0.20 -52.81
C ALA A 472 67.64 0.77 -53.18
N ARG A 473 67.60 2.01 -52.67
CA ARG A 473 68.67 3.01 -52.87
C ARG A 473 69.96 2.57 -52.18
N ASP A 474 69.89 2.08 -50.96
CA ASP A 474 71.05 1.59 -50.21
C ASP A 474 71.69 0.38 -50.92
N ALA A 475 70.88 -0.55 -51.44
CA ALA A 475 71.37 -1.68 -52.23
C ALA A 475 72.07 -1.23 -53.53
N ALA A 476 71.52 -0.23 -54.22
CA ALA A 476 72.13 0.33 -55.43
C ALA A 476 73.44 1.08 -55.12
N ALA A 477 73.51 1.82 -54.02
CA ALA A 477 74.73 2.49 -53.57
C ALA A 477 75.83 1.48 -53.18
N ALA A 478 75.47 0.39 -52.51
CA ALA A 478 76.39 -0.70 -52.19
C ALA A 478 76.96 -1.36 -53.47
N ALA A 479 76.14 -1.51 -54.52
CA ALA A 479 76.59 -2.04 -55.81
C ALA A 479 77.55 -1.08 -56.54
N GLN A 480 77.41 0.25 -56.37
CA GLN A 480 78.29 1.25 -56.98
C GLN A 480 79.58 1.50 -56.19
N GLY A 481 79.57 1.28 -54.87
CA GLY A 481 80.74 1.38 -53.99
C GLY A 481 81.72 0.18 -54.09
N ALA A 482 81.33 -0.90 -54.76
CA ALA A 482 82.20 -2.00 -55.14
C ALA A 482 83.07 -1.65 -56.36
N GLY A 483 83.76 -0.51 -56.29
CA GLY A 483 84.89 -0.23 -57.19
C GLY A 483 86.04 -1.19 -56.87
N PRO A 484 86.87 -1.56 -57.87
CA PRO A 484 87.96 -2.49 -57.67
C PRO A 484 89.00 -1.80 -56.79
N PHE A 485 89.03 -2.11 -55.50
CA PHE A 485 90.22 -1.84 -54.70
C PHE A 485 91.35 -2.66 -55.31
N GLY A 486 92.24 -1.91 -55.96
CA GLY A 486 93.39 -2.42 -56.68
C GLY A 486 94.22 -3.36 -55.82
N ALA A 487 94.52 -4.51 -56.41
CA ALA A 487 95.69 -5.27 -56.08
C ALA A 487 96.94 -4.50 -56.55
N THR A 488 97.71 -3.96 -55.60
CA THR A 488 99.16 -3.67 -55.66
C THR A 488 99.64 -3.72 -54.21
N ALA A 489 100.39 -4.72 -53.74
CA ALA A 489 101.77 -5.09 -54.08
C ALA A 489 102.75 -3.95 -53.80
#